data_AF-A0A1J1IST8-F1
#
_entry.id   AF-A0A1J1IST8-F1
#
_cell.length_a   1.000
_cell.length_b   1.000
_cell.length_c   1.000
_cell.angle_alpha   90.00
_cell.angle_beta   90.00
_cell.angle_gamma   90.00
#
_symmetry.space_group_name_H-M   'P 1'
#
loop_
_entity.id
_entity.type
_entity.pdbx_description
1 polymer ?
#
loop_
_entity_poly.entity_id
_entity_poly.type
_entity_poly.pdbx_seq_one_letter_code
_entity_poly.pdbx_strand_id
1 'polypeptide(L)'
;MKNHWQVTFIYTCTGRIDFIGDPKNVSNVSQNHIEGRNNIDVLGIFVENQTLGFLPRNIDNFFPNLESLVFRHTRIENLFPSDLRVFPNLIQIDLRGNFIRQLDFHFFKNNLRLSAISFNCNPLNHIGHGVFDVLDELTSLWTPGTCNPLLIVNNRTQVVSGIRDFPRLCPPTFEMIEREILTGKSFERAVDERIADRINPLTMQVFQLRQELIQLEHRIAVLEGMN
;
A
#
# COMPACT_ATOMS: atom_id res chain seq x y z
N MET A 1 9.66 -10.24 -28.11
CA MET A 1 8.66 -9.51 -27.29
C MET A 1 9.41 -8.73 -26.23
N LYS A 2 9.11 -7.44 -26.02
CA LYS A 2 9.75 -6.67 -24.94
C LYS A 2 9.20 -7.16 -23.60
N ASN A 3 10.10 -7.59 -22.72
CA ASN A 3 9.75 -8.06 -21.39
C ASN A 3 9.75 -6.87 -20.41
N HIS A 4 8.75 -6.80 -19.53
CA HIS A 4 8.62 -5.75 -18.52
C HIS A 4 9.10 -6.17 -17.11
N TRP A 5 9.47 -7.44 -16.92
CA TRP A 5 10.05 -7.94 -15.66
C TRP A 5 11.39 -7.25 -15.38
N GLN A 6 11.53 -6.70 -14.17
CA GLN A 6 12.76 -6.03 -13.70
C GLN A 6 13.66 -7.02 -12.97
N VAL A 7 13.05 -7.97 -12.25
CA VAL A 7 13.76 -9.05 -11.60
C VAL A 7 13.63 -10.31 -12.45
N THR A 8 14.76 -10.87 -12.85
CA THR A 8 14.86 -12.09 -13.64
C THR A 8 15.75 -13.10 -12.93
N PHE A 9 15.51 -14.39 -13.16
CA PHE A 9 16.32 -15.49 -12.59
C PHE A 9 16.32 -15.57 -11.05
N ILE A 10 15.19 -15.33 -10.41
CA ILE A 10 15.00 -15.51 -8.96
C ILE A 10 14.45 -16.89 -8.61
N TYR A 11 14.74 -17.33 -7.39
CA TYR A 11 14.17 -18.57 -6.86
C TYR A 11 12.66 -18.41 -6.66
N THR A 12 11.90 -19.06 -7.55
CA THR A 12 10.47 -18.84 -7.72
C THR A 12 9.69 -20.09 -7.35
N CYS A 13 8.72 -19.96 -6.45
CA CYS A 13 7.74 -21.00 -6.19
C CYS A 13 6.67 -20.99 -7.28
N THR A 14 6.55 -22.11 -8.01
CA THR A 14 5.51 -22.34 -9.03
C THR A 14 4.44 -23.35 -8.57
N GLY A 15 4.42 -23.63 -7.26
CA GLY A 15 3.49 -24.55 -6.62
C GLY A 15 2.05 -24.04 -6.56
N ARG A 16 1.14 -24.92 -6.15
CA ARG A 16 -0.25 -24.55 -5.82
C ARG A 16 -0.36 -24.06 -4.39
N ILE A 17 -1.26 -23.11 -4.18
CA ILE A 17 -1.65 -22.63 -2.86
C ILE A 17 -2.81 -23.49 -2.35
N ASP A 18 -2.64 -24.12 -1.19
CA ASP A 18 -3.63 -24.99 -0.58
C ASP A 18 -4.20 -24.36 0.69
N PHE A 19 -5.52 -24.49 0.84
CA PHE A 19 -6.28 -23.99 1.98
C PHE A 19 -6.83 -25.18 2.76
N ILE A 20 -6.39 -25.37 4.00
CA ILE A 20 -6.90 -26.39 4.91
C ILE A 20 -7.56 -25.66 6.07
N GLY A 21 -8.87 -25.81 6.20
CA GLY A 21 -9.65 -25.06 7.18
C GLY A 21 -10.15 -23.73 6.61
N ASP A 22 -9.52 -22.61 6.97
CA ASP A 22 -9.92 -21.28 6.48
C ASP A 22 -9.64 -21.16 4.98
N PRO A 23 -10.66 -21.00 4.12
CA PRO A 23 -10.50 -20.97 2.67
C PRO A 23 -9.75 -19.73 2.18
N LYS A 24 -9.41 -18.76 3.04
CA LYS A 24 -8.65 -17.54 2.68
C LYS A 24 -7.21 -17.54 3.16
N ASN A 25 -6.84 -18.41 4.09
CA ASN A 25 -5.51 -18.44 4.69
C ASN A 25 -4.71 -19.59 4.09
N VAL A 26 -3.54 -19.25 3.55
CA VAL A 26 -2.62 -20.27 3.03
C VAL A 26 -2.23 -21.19 4.17
N SER A 27 -2.51 -22.48 3.97
CA SER A 27 -2.21 -23.53 4.96
C SER A 27 -1.02 -24.36 4.51
N ASN A 28 -0.86 -24.52 3.20
CA ASN A 28 0.27 -25.19 2.60
C ASN A 28 0.55 -24.62 1.20
N VAL A 29 1.79 -24.74 0.76
CA VAL A 29 2.18 -24.50 -0.62
C VAL A 29 2.85 -25.77 -1.14
N SER A 30 2.33 -26.32 -2.24
CA SER A 30 2.83 -27.57 -2.80
C SER A 30 4.16 -27.41 -3.54
N GLN A 31 4.90 -28.51 -3.69
CA GLN A 31 6.11 -28.70 -4.50
C GLN A 31 7.42 -28.05 -4.00
N ASN A 32 8.13 -28.86 -3.21
CA ASN A 32 9.52 -29.32 -3.38
C ASN A 32 10.58 -28.27 -3.75
N HIS A 33 11.21 -27.73 -2.73
CA HIS A 33 12.43 -26.95 -2.89
C HIS A 33 13.56 -27.77 -3.52
N ILE A 34 14.48 -27.08 -4.21
CA ILE A 34 15.77 -27.68 -4.56
C ILE A 34 16.54 -27.95 -3.26
N GLU A 35 17.44 -28.94 -3.27
CA GLU A 35 18.21 -29.32 -2.08
C GLU A 35 18.93 -28.10 -1.47
N GLY A 36 18.79 -27.93 -0.15
CA GLY A 36 19.37 -26.81 0.59
C GLY A 36 18.58 -25.49 0.53
N ARG A 37 17.45 -25.43 -0.18
CA ARG A 37 16.54 -24.27 -0.16
C ARG A 37 15.26 -24.57 0.62
N ASN A 38 14.66 -23.53 1.17
CA ASN A 38 13.36 -23.60 1.84
C ASN A 38 12.49 -22.38 1.47
N ASN A 39 11.32 -22.25 2.09
CA ASN A 39 10.38 -21.17 1.77
C ASN A 39 10.99 -19.75 1.95
N ILE A 40 11.89 -19.54 2.91
CA ILE A 40 12.52 -18.23 3.15
C ILE A 40 13.41 -17.77 1.99
N ASP A 41 13.92 -18.70 1.20
CA ASP A 41 14.76 -18.43 0.04
C ASP A 41 13.95 -17.99 -1.17
N VAL A 42 12.63 -18.22 -1.16
CA VAL A 42 11.76 -17.91 -2.29
C VAL A 42 11.59 -16.39 -2.40
N LEU A 43 11.99 -15.85 -3.55
CA LEU A 43 11.88 -14.42 -3.89
C LEU A 43 10.75 -14.17 -4.90
N GLY A 44 10.27 -15.21 -5.58
CA GLY A 44 9.19 -15.12 -6.54
C GLY A 44 8.07 -16.09 -6.23
N ILE A 45 6.82 -15.67 -6.38
CA ILE A 45 5.68 -16.59 -6.42
C ILE A 45 4.97 -16.47 -7.77
N PHE A 46 4.67 -17.62 -8.37
CA PHE A 46 3.95 -17.73 -9.63
C PHE A 46 2.77 -18.68 -9.47
N VAL A 47 1.57 -18.12 -9.53
CA VAL A 47 0.30 -18.87 -9.53
C VAL A 47 -0.48 -18.50 -10.77
N GLU A 48 -0.85 -19.50 -11.56
CA GLU A 48 -1.61 -19.30 -12.79
C GLU A 48 -2.73 -20.34 -12.90
N ASN A 49 -3.91 -19.90 -13.38
CA ASN A 49 -5.08 -20.76 -13.62
C ASN A 49 -5.60 -21.50 -12.36
N GLN A 50 -5.37 -20.94 -11.17
CA GLN A 50 -5.97 -21.43 -9.92
C GLN A 50 -7.17 -20.56 -9.53
N THR A 51 -8.33 -21.16 -9.25
CA THR A 51 -9.53 -20.41 -8.85
C THR A 51 -9.39 -19.94 -7.41
N LEU A 52 -9.04 -18.67 -7.20
CA LEU A 52 -8.84 -18.08 -5.87
C LEU A 52 -9.90 -17.03 -5.54
N GLY A 53 -10.11 -16.04 -6.41
CA GLY A 53 -11.04 -14.94 -6.16
C GLY A 53 -10.46 -13.76 -5.35
N PHE A 54 -9.31 -13.97 -4.68
CA PHE A 54 -8.63 -12.99 -3.83
C PHE A 54 -7.12 -13.29 -3.79
N LEU A 55 -6.31 -12.32 -3.33
CA LEU A 55 -4.93 -12.59 -2.93
C LEU A 55 -4.95 -13.34 -1.58
N PRO A 56 -4.40 -14.56 -1.50
CA PRO A 56 -4.44 -15.35 -0.27
C PRO A 56 -3.72 -14.67 0.90
N ARG A 57 -4.28 -14.79 2.10
CA ARG A 57 -3.70 -14.23 3.32
C ARG A 57 -2.60 -15.12 3.86
N ASN A 58 -1.67 -14.53 4.61
CA ASN A 58 -0.58 -15.23 5.30
C ASN A 58 0.43 -15.92 4.36
N ILE A 59 0.49 -15.52 3.09
CA ILE A 59 1.53 -15.99 2.16
C ILE A 59 2.93 -15.59 2.67
N ASP A 60 3.04 -14.43 3.31
CA ASP A 60 4.26 -13.90 3.90
C ASP A 60 4.85 -14.81 5.01
N ASN A 61 4.01 -15.61 5.68
CA ASN A 61 4.50 -16.63 6.64
C ASN A 61 5.30 -17.74 5.95
N PHE A 62 5.05 -17.97 4.66
CA PHE A 62 5.83 -18.90 3.84
C PHE A 62 6.97 -18.14 3.16
N PHE A 63 6.66 -17.06 2.45
CA PHE A 63 7.59 -16.34 1.59
C PHE A 63 7.80 -14.88 2.07
N PRO A 64 8.54 -14.66 3.17
CA PRO A 64 8.68 -13.33 3.78
C PRO A 64 9.54 -12.37 2.95
N ASN A 65 10.34 -12.88 2.01
CA ASN A 65 11.31 -12.11 1.22
C ASN A 65 10.88 -11.90 -0.24
N LEU A 66 9.58 -11.96 -0.54
CA LEU A 66 9.10 -11.84 -1.92
C LEU A 66 9.47 -10.50 -2.56
N GLU A 67 10.06 -10.59 -3.76
CA GLU A 67 10.38 -9.50 -4.66
C GLU A 67 9.47 -9.51 -5.91
N SER A 68 8.90 -10.68 -6.26
CA SER A 68 8.04 -10.85 -7.43
C SER A 68 6.77 -11.60 -7.08
N LEU A 69 5.61 -11.00 -7.34
CA LEU A 69 4.30 -11.61 -7.12
C LEU A 69 3.54 -11.73 -8.44
N VAL A 70 3.27 -12.96 -8.87
CA VAL A 70 2.57 -13.26 -10.13
C VAL A 70 1.34 -14.12 -9.85
N PHE A 71 0.15 -13.55 -10.02
CA PHE A 71 -1.14 -14.22 -9.88
C PHE A 71 -1.98 -13.98 -11.13
N ARG A 72 -1.90 -14.90 -12.10
CA ARG A 72 -2.55 -14.76 -13.40
C ARG A 72 -3.78 -15.64 -13.51
N HIS A 73 -4.84 -15.10 -14.10
CA HIS A 73 -6.05 -15.89 -14.38
C HIS A 73 -6.59 -16.62 -13.14
N THR A 74 -6.51 -15.96 -11.98
CA THR A 74 -6.91 -16.52 -10.67
C THR A 74 -8.26 -16.03 -10.16
N ARG A 75 -8.96 -15.26 -11.01
CA ARG A 75 -10.27 -14.66 -10.76
C ARG A 75 -10.30 -13.63 -9.64
N ILE A 76 -9.17 -13.00 -9.29
CA ILE A 76 -9.13 -11.96 -8.24
C ILE A 76 -10.07 -10.81 -8.60
N GLU A 77 -10.99 -10.46 -7.71
CA GLU A 77 -11.93 -9.34 -7.93
C GLU A 77 -11.60 -8.13 -7.06
N ASN A 78 -11.30 -8.38 -5.78
CA ASN A 78 -11.07 -7.35 -4.80
C ASN A 78 -9.61 -7.37 -4.36
N LEU A 79 -9.04 -6.18 -4.23
CA LEU A 79 -7.72 -5.95 -3.71
C LEU A 79 -7.79 -4.85 -2.66
N PHE A 80 -7.12 -5.07 -1.54
CA PHE A 80 -7.02 -4.09 -0.46
C PHE A 80 -5.55 -3.71 -0.24
N PRO A 81 -5.25 -2.48 0.22
CA PRO A 81 -3.87 -2.10 0.55
C PRO A 81 -3.20 -3.04 1.57
N SER A 82 -3.98 -3.71 2.42
CA SER A 82 -3.49 -4.72 3.36
C SER A 82 -2.91 -5.96 2.69
N ASP A 83 -3.40 -6.32 1.50
CA ASP A 83 -3.02 -7.56 0.81
C ASP A 83 -1.58 -7.49 0.30
N LEU A 84 -1.09 -6.28 -0.03
CA LEU A 84 0.29 -6.06 -0.46
C LEU A 84 1.20 -5.51 0.65
N ARG A 85 0.63 -4.97 1.75
CA ARG A 85 1.40 -4.41 2.86
C ARG A 85 2.42 -5.39 3.46
N VAL A 86 2.12 -6.68 3.43
CA VAL A 86 2.99 -7.73 3.99
C VAL A 86 4.23 -8.01 3.14
N PHE A 87 4.35 -7.42 1.94
CA PHE A 87 5.48 -7.63 1.04
C PHE A 87 6.23 -6.31 0.72
N PRO A 88 6.96 -5.73 1.70
CA PRO A 88 7.62 -4.43 1.52
C PRO A 88 8.75 -4.45 0.48
N ASN A 89 9.26 -5.64 0.13
CA ASN A 89 10.35 -5.84 -0.81
C ASN A 89 9.89 -6.06 -2.26
N LEU A 90 8.58 -5.99 -2.56
CA LEU A 90 8.11 -6.22 -3.93
C LEU A 90 8.70 -5.21 -4.91
N ILE A 91 9.31 -5.75 -5.96
CA ILE A 91 9.87 -5.03 -7.10
C ILE A 91 8.94 -5.14 -8.30
N GLN A 92 8.22 -6.26 -8.44
CA GLN A 92 7.28 -6.46 -9.56
C GLN A 92 6.02 -7.22 -9.18
N ILE A 93 4.91 -6.83 -9.81
CA ILE A 93 3.60 -7.46 -9.63
C ILE A 93 2.95 -7.74 -10.99
N ASP A 94 2.41 -8.96 -11.15
CA ASP A 94 1.55 -9.32 -12.26
C ASP A 94 0.21 -9.87 -11.79
N LEU A 95 -0.85 -9.13 -12.11
CA LEU A 95 -2.23 -9.53 -11.83
C LEU A 95 -3.03 -9.66 -13.13
N ARG A 96 -2.36 -10.02 -14.23
CA ARG A 96 -2.97 -10.21 -15.54
C ARG A 96 -4.17 -11.16 -15.52
N GLY A 97 -5.22 -10.75 -16.24
CA GLY A 97 -6.34 -11.62 -16.57
C GLY A 97 -7.18 -12.03 -15.36
N ASN A 98 -7.28 -11.15 -14.38
CA ASN A 98 -8.21 -11.27 -13.25
C ASN A 98 -9.46 -10.41 -13.51
N PHE A 99 -10.25 -10.15 -12.46
CA PHE A 99 -11.50 -9.39 -12.51
C PHE A 99 -11.45 -8.12 -11.66
N ILE A 100 -10.25 -7.55 -11.50
CA ILE A 100 -10.04 -6.37 -10.66
C ILE A 100 -10.73 -5.17 -11.32
N ARG A 101 -11.66 -4.55 -10.60
CA ARG A 101 -12.44 -3.39 -11.09
C ARG A 101 -11.95 -2.04 -10.58
N GLN A 102 -11.32 -2.04 -9.41
CA GLN A 102 -10.88 -0.82 -8.76
C GLN A 102 -9.57 -0.98 -7.99
N LEU A 103 -8.85 0.14 -7.83
CA LEU A 103 -7.72 0.29 -6.91
C LEU A 103 -7.99 1.47 -5.99
N ASP A 104 -8.14 1.20 -4.69
CA ASP A 104 -8.39 2.23 -3.67
C ASP A 104 -7.22 3.20 -3.52
N PHE A 105 -7.47 4.34 -2.86
CA PHE A 105 -6.45 5.31 -2.50
C PHE A 105 -5.30 4.66 -1.70
N HIS A 106 -4.09 5.17 -1.91
CA HIS A 106 -2.88 4.73 -1.19
C HIS A 106 -2.56 3.23 -1.30
N PHE A 107 -3.05 2.56 -2.36
CA PHE A 107 -2.92 1.10 -2.52
C PHE A 107 -1.48 0.59 -2.41
N PHE A 108 -0.53 1.31 -3.02
CA PHE A 108 0.89 0.94 -3.05
C PHE A 108 1.76 1.61 -1.98
N LYS A 109 1.17 2.27 -0.96
CA LYS A 109 1.93 3.08 0.02
C LYS A 109 3.04 2.33 0.79
N ASN A 110 2.98 0.99 0.85
CA ASN A 110 3.96 0.15 1.55
C ASN A 110 4.89 -0.61 0.60
N ASN A 111 4.77 -0.43 -0.71
CA ASN A 111 5.48 -1.20 -1.74
C ASN A 111 6.32 -0.26 -2.62
N LEU A 112 7.12 0.60 -1.98
CA LEU A 112 7.81 1.72 -2.64
C LEU A 112 8.89 1.28 -3.65
N ARG A 113 9.33 0.02 -3.59
CA ARG A 113 10.32 -0.57 -4.50
C ARG A 113 9.73 -1.10 -5.81
N LEU A 114 8.41 -0.97 -6.00
CA LEU A 114 7.75 -1.44 -7.22
C LEU A 114 8.27 -0.67 -8.43
N SER A 115 8.83 -1.41 -9.38
CA SER A 115 9.39 -0.91 -10.62
C SER A 115 8.68 -1.43 -11.88
N ALA A 116 7.94 -2.53 -11.76
CA ALA A 116 7.07 -3.06 -12.82
C ALA A 116 5.71 -3.55 -12.31
N ILE A 117 4.64 -3.09 -12.96
CA ILE A 117 3.26 -3.46 -12.62
C ILE A 117 2.49 -3.85 -13.88
N SER A 118 1.80 -5.00 -13.81
CA SER A 118 0.86 -5.45 -14.84
C SER A 118 -0.53 -5.67 -14.26
N PHE A 119 -1.50 -4.92 -14.76
CA PHE A 119 -2.94 -5.10 -14.55
C PHE A 119 -3.66 -5.48 -15.85
N ASN A 120 -2.93 -5.96 -16.86
CA ASN A 120 -3.52 -6.20 -18.18
C ASN A 120 -4.72 -7.14 -18.11
N CYS A 121 -5.66 -6.97 -19.04
CA CYS A 121 -6.85 -7.81 -19.14
C CYS A 121 -7.66 -7.90 -17.82
N ASN A 122 -7.75 -6.79 -17.09
CA ASN A 122 -8.68 -6.61 -15.97
C ASN A 122 -9.70 -5.52 -16.32
N PRO A 123 -10.96 -5.62 -15.85
CA PRO A 123 -11.98 -4.59 -16.00
C PRO A 123 -11.75 -3.38 -15.06
N LEU A 124 -10.50 -2.96 -14.90
CA LEU A 124 -10.10 -1.88 -14.00
C LEU A 124 -10.59 -0.56 -14.57
N ASN A 125 -11.60 0.03 -13.91
CA ASN A 125 -12.30 1.24 -14.36
C ASN A 125 -12.22 2.40 -13.37
N HIS A 126 -11.84 2.11 -12.11
CA HIS A 126 -11.83 3.11 -11.03
C HIS A 126 -10.51 3.07 -10.27
N ILE A 127 -9.81 4.19 -10.18
CA ILE A 127 -8.53 4.27 -9.49
C ILE A 127 -8.55 5.51 -8.60
N GLY A 128 -8.17 5.33 -7.33
CA GLY A 128 -7.96 6.43 -6.40
C GLY A 128 -6.93 7.42 -6.95
N HIS A 129 -7.08 8.69 -6.62
CA HIS A 129 -6.12 9.69 -7.07
C HIS A 129 -4.73 9.41 -6.50
N GLY A 130 -3.70 9.60 -7.33
CA GLY A 130 -2.30 9.47 -6.95
C GLY A 130 -1.85 8.06 -6.54
N VAL A 131 -2.59 7.00 -6.88
CA VAL A 131 -2.24 5.61 -6.50
C VAL A 131 -0.82 5.20 -6.92
N PHE A 132 -0.33 5.72 -8.04
CA PHE A 132 1.02 5.44 -8.56
C PHE A 132 2.07 6.50 -8.18
N ASP A 133 1.67 7.62 -7.57
CA ASP A 133 2.56 8.78 -7.36
C ASP A 133 3.67 8.49 -6.34
N VAL A 134 3.41 7.57 -5.41
CA VAL A 134 4.39 7.12 -4.40
C VAL A 134 5.46 6.17 -4.95
N LEU A 135 5.32 5.71 -6.20
CA LEU A 135 6.19 4.70 -6.80
C LEU A 135 7.33 5.35 -7.60
N ASP A 136 8.36 5.77 -6.88
CA ASP A 136 9.51 6.46 -7.46
C ASP A 136 10.39 5.58 -8.36
N GLU A 137 10.31 4.26 -8.18
CA GLU A 137 11.06 3.29 -8.98
C GLU A 137 10.26 2.76 -10.18
N LEU A 138 8.99 3.16 -10.35
CA LEU A 138 8.13 2.66 -11.42
C LEU A 138 8.65 3.08 -12.80
N THR A 139 9.03 2.10 -13.61
CA THR A 139 9.51 2.29 -14.99
C THR A 139 8.70 1.51 -16.02
N SER A 140 7.96 0.49 -15.59
CA SER A 140 7.14 -0.34 -16.48
C SER A 140 5.70 -0.43 -15.96
N LEU A 141 4.74 -0.09 -16.81
CA LEU A 141 3.32 -0.12 -16.48
C LEU A 141 2.53 -0.70 -17.66
N TRP A 142 1.79 -1.76 -17.38
CA TRP A 142 1.09 -2.55 -18.38
C TRP A 142 -0.40 -2.66 -18.01
N THR A 143 -1.23 -1.84 -18.65
CA THR A 143 -2.68 -1.73 -18.39
C THR A 143 -3.60 -1.85 -19.62
N PRO A 144 -3.25 -2.50 -20.77
CA PRO A 144 -4.22 -2.75 -21.83
C PRO A 144 -5.41 -3.56 -21.32
N GLY A 145 -6.60 -3.23 -21.81
CA GLY A 145 -7.86 -3.81 -21.36
C GLY A 145 -8.47 -3.13 -20.12
N THR A 146 -7.83 -2.09 -19.59
CA THR A 146 -8.37 -1.23 -18.52
C THR A 146 -8.88 0.10 -19.10
N CYS A 147 -9.44 0.98 -18.25
CA CYS A 147 -9.90 2.32 -18.60
C CYS A 147 -8.81 3.27 -19.16
N ASN A 148 -7.52 3.05 -18.85
CA ASN A 148 -6.40 3.79 -19.42
C ASN A 148 -5.34 2.78 -19.92
N PRO A 149 -5.39 2.38 -21.20
CA PRO A 149 -4.52 1.34 -21.75
C PRO A 149 -3.11 1.88 -22.00
N LEU A 150 -2.14 1.42 -21.20
CA LEU A 150 -0.72 1.76 -21.33
C LEU A 150 0.12 0.51 -21.61
N LEU A 151 1.14 0.65 -22.46
CA LEU A 151 2.15 -0.36 -22.75
C LEU A 151 3.54 0.28 -22.64
N ILE A 152 4.00 0.45 -21.40
CA ILE A 152 5.25 1.17 -21.11
C ILE A 152 6.24 0.19 -20.49
N VAL A 153 7.46 0.17 -21.02
CA VAL A 153 8.55 -0.71 -20.57
C VAL A 153 9.81 0.10 -20.39
N ASN A 154 10.40 0.02 -19.19
CA ASN A 154 11.68 0.64 -18.82
C ASN A 154 11.77 2.13 -19.18
N ASN A 155 10.69 2.88 -18.99
CA ASN A 155 10.63 4.29 -19.34
C ASN A 155 9.79 5.09 -18.32
N ARG A 156 10.46 5.59 -17.27
CA ARG A 156 9.82 6.39 -16.21
C ARG A 156 9.14 7.65 -16.74
N THR A 157 9.75 8.35 -17.70
CA THR A 157 9.15 9.57 -18.28
C THR A 157 7.80 9.28 -18.93
N GLN A 158 7.71 8.16 -19.66
CA GLN A 158 6.43 7.72 -20.23
C GLN A 158 5.44 7.27 -19.16
N VAL A 159 5.89 6.58 -18.10
CA VAL A 159 5.02 6.24 -16.96
C VAL A 159 4.43 7.51 -16.36
N VAL A 160 5.26 8.49 -15.98
CA VAL A 160 4.81 9.76 -15.39
C VAL A 160 3.86 10.52 -16.32
N SER A 161 4.10 10.50 -17.64
CA SER A 161 3.17 11.09 -18.60
C SER A 161 1.84 10.34 -18.65
N GLY A 162 1.87 9.01 -18.73
CA GLY A 162 0.68 8.18 -18.89
C GLY A 162 -0.21 8.13 -17.64
N ILE A 163 0.38 8.24 -16.45
CA ILE A 163 -0.41 8.21 -15.21
C ILE A 163 -1.28 9.46 -15.01
N ARG A 164 -0.94 10.59 -15.66
CA ARG A 164 -1.71 11.85 -15.59
C ARG A 164 -3.13 11.72 -16.14
N ASP A 165 -3.37 10.74 -17.01
CA ASP A 165 -4.69 10.51 -17.58
C ASP A 165 -5.62 9.68 -16.67
N PHE A 166 -5.10 8.97 -15.66
CA PHE A 166 -5.90 8.11 -14.77
C PHE A 166 -7.04 8.86 -14.05
N PRO A 167 -6.84 10.05 -13.45
CA PRO A 167 -7.95 10.75 -12.79
C PRO A 167 -9.14 11.05 -13.71
N ARG A 168 -8.89 11.25 -15.02
CA ARG A 168 -9.91 11.55 -16.02
C ARG A 168 -10.52 10.28 -16.63
N LEU A 169 -9.68 9.30 -16.98
CA LEU A 169 -10.11 8.09 -17.68
C LEU A 169 -10.62 7.00 -16.73
N CYS A 170 -10.15 7.02 -15.49
CA CYS A 170 -10.41 6.00 -14.48
C CYS A 170 -10.87 6.62 -13.15
N PRO A 171 -11.91 7.48 -13.16
CA PRO A 171 -12.28 8.25 -11.98
C PRO A 171 -12.67 7.31 -10.81
N PRO A 172 -12.29 7.65 -9.57
CA PRO A 172 -12.73 6.89 -8.40
C PRO A 172 -14.25 6.95 -8.26
N THR A 173 -14.85 5.92 -7.69
CA THR A 173 -16.29 5.92 -7.39
C THR A 173 -16.59 6.87 -6.22
N PHE A 174 -17.86 7.27 -6.08
CA PHE A 174 -18.31 8.04 -4.93
C PHE A 174 -17.96 7.34 -3.61
N GLU A 175 -18.17 6.03 -3.53
CA GLU A 175 -17.86 5.21 -2.34
C GLU A 175 -16.36 5.25 -1.99
N MET A 176 -15.47 5.22 -2.99
CA MET A 176 -14.03 5.34 -2.76
C MET A 176 -13.67 6.70 -2.17
N ILE A 177 -14.22 7.78 -2.73
CA ILE A 177 -13.99 9.15 -2.26
C ILE A 177 -14.54 9.34 -0.84
N GLU A 178 -15.76 8.85 -0.60
CA GLU A 178 -16.40 8.90 0.71
C GLU A 178 -15.54 8.19 1.77
N ARG A 179 -15.03 6.98 1.47
CA ARG A 179 -14.09 6.28 2.36
C ARG A 179 -12.81 7.07 2.60
N GLU A 180 -12.21 7.68 1.58
CA GLU A 180 -10.99 8.49 1.76
C GLU A 180 -11.24 9.69 2.69
N ILE A 181 -12.40 10.34 2.58
CA ILE A 181 -12.79 11.46 3.46
C ILE A 181 -13.05 10.96 4.88
N LEU A 182 -13.85 9.90 5.03
CA LEU A 182 -14.28 9.37 6.34
C LEU A 182 -13.19 8.64 7.11
N THR A 183 -12.25 7.98 6.43
CA THR A 183 -11.06 7.37 7.05
C THR A 183 -9.93 8.36 7.27
N GLY A 184 -10.20 9.65 7.03
CA GLY A 184 -9.30 10.78 7.05
C GLY A 184 -8.59 10.98 8.38
N LYS A 185 -7.57 10.15 8.63
CA LYS A 185 -6.41 10.50 9.47
C LYS A 185 -5.80 11.84 9.07
N SER A 186 -6.10 12.37 7.87
CA SER A 186 -5.75 13.72 7.43
C SER A 186 -6.70 14.78 7.98
N PHE A 187 -8.02 14.55 7.97
CA PHE A 187 -8.99 15.49 8.54
C PHE A 187 -8.90 15.53 10.07
N GLU A 188 -8.90 14.37 10.73
CA GLU A 188 -8.73 14.30 12.19
C GLU A 188 -7.41 14.95 12.62
N ARG A 189 -6.28 14.63 11.97
CA ARG A 189 -4.98 15.20 12.31
C ARG A 189 -4.89 16.71 12.03
N ALA A 190 -5.47 17.20 10.95
CA ALA A 190 -5.52 18.64 10.67
C ALA A 190 -6.42 19.41 11.66
N VAL A 191 -7.50 18.77 12.13
CA VAL A 191 -8.36 19.29 13.20
C VAL A 191 -7.59 19.29 14.52
N ASP A 192 -6.92 18.19 14.87
CA ASP A 192 -6.11 18.06 16.09
C ASP A 192 -4.94 19.04 16.10
N GLU A 193 -4.23 19.23 14.98
CA GLU A 193 -3.15 20.22 14.85
C GLU A 193 -3.69 21.66 15.05
N ARG A 194 -4.83 22.00 14.43
CA ARG A 194 -5.47 23.31 14.66
C ARG A 194 -5.95 23.50 16.10
N ILE A 195 -6.42 22.45 16.75
CA ILE A 195 -6.80 22.48 18.17
C ILE A 195 -5.55 22.69 19.02
N ALA A 196 -4.47 21.96 18.76
CA ALA A 196 -3.20 22.07 19.46
C ALA A 196 -2.58 23.47 19.33
N ASP A 197 -2.58 24.06 18.13
CA ASP A 197 -2.09 25.43 17.88
C ASP A 197 -2.82 26.48 18.71
N ARG A 198 -4.11 26.27 19.00
CA ARG A 198 -4.90 27.18 19.84
C ARG A 198 -4.74 26.89 21.34
N ILE A 199 -4.63 25.63 21.74
CA ILE A 199 -4.58 25.21 23.15
C ILE A 199 -3.19 25.40 23.75
N ASN A 200 -2.12 25.13 23.00
CA ASN A 200 -0.75 25.17 23.54
C ASN A 200 -0.33 26.56 24.08
N PRO A 201 -0.58 27.69 23.36
CA PRO A 201 -0.25 29.01 23.88
C PRO A 201 -1.04 29.36 25.15
N LEU A 202 -2.32 29.00 25.21
CA LEU A 202 -3.18 29.21 26.37
C LEU A 202 -2.70 28.41 27.57
N THR A 203 -2.29 27.16 27.34
CA THR A 203 -1.74 26.28 28.39
C THR A 203 -0.44 26.87 28.95
N MET A 204 0.42 27.43 28.10
CA MET A 204 1.63 28.12 28.50
C MET A 204 1.35 29.41 29.28
N GLN A 205 0.36 30.21 28.86
CA GLN A 205 -0.06 31.41 29.60
C GLN A 205 -0.60 31.06 30.99
N VAL A 206 -1.45 30.03 31.09
CA VAL A 206 -1.96 29.55 32.38
C VAL A 206 -0.83 29.08 33.28
N PHE A 207 0.17 28.38 32.73
CA PHE A 207 1.35 27.98 33.48
C PHE A 207 2.14 29.17 34.01
N GLN A 208 2.39 30.19 33.17
CA GLN A 208 3.10 31.41 33.57
C GLN A 208 2.37 32.17 34.68
N LEU A 209 1.06 32.38 34.54
CA LEU A 209 0.23 33.04 35.55
C LEU A 209 0.27 32.30 36.89
N ARG A 210 0.29 30.96 36.88
CA ARG A 210 0.45 30.17 38.11
C ARG A 210 1.79 30.39 38.78
N GLN A 211 2.88 30.49 38.00
CA GLN A 211 4.21 30.77 38.57
C GLN A 211 4.31 32.19 39.15
N GLU A 212 3.74 33.18 38.47
CA GLU A 212 3.69 34.55 38.96
C GLU A 212 2.88 34.67 40.27
N LEU A 213 1.74 33.96 40.35
CA LEU A 213 0.93 33.91 41.57
C LEU A 213 1.72 33.35 42.75
N ILE A 214 2.43 32.23 42.55
CA ILE A 214 3.27 31.61 43.58
C ILE A 214 4.37 32.58 44.04
N GLN A 215 5.01 33.30 43.11
CA GLN A 215 6.02 34.30 43.48
C GLN A 215 5.44 35.47 44.29
N LEU A 216 4.25 35.93 43.93
CA LEU A 216 3.55 36.99 44.67
C LEU A 216 3.16 36.53 46.07
N GLU A 217 2.60 35.33 46.21
CA GLU A 217 2.27 34.73 47.51
C GLU A 217 3.51 34.62 48.40
N HIS A 218 4.64 34.17 47.85
CA HIS A 218 5.90 34.12 48.60
C HIS A 218 6.40 35.51 49.02
N ARG A 219 6.32 36.52 48.13
CA ARG A 219 6.71 37.90 48.46
C ARG A 219 5.84 38.49 49.57
N ILE A 220 4.53 38.22 49.54
CA ILE A 220 3.60 38.66 50.60
C ILE A 220 3.98 38.00 51.93
N ALA A 221 4.19 36.67 51.96
CA ALA A 221 4.57 35.95 53.16
C ALA A 221 5.88 36.48 53.79
N VAL A 222 6.88 36.82 52.96
CA VAL A 222 8.14 37.44 53.44
C VAL A 222 7.87 38.82 54.05
N LEU A 223 7.06 39.66 53.41
CA LEU A 223 6.72 40.99 53.93
C LEU A 223 5.93 40.92 55.25
N GLU A 224 5.00 39.98 55.36
CA GLU A 224 4.20 39.78 56.57
C GLU A 224 5.03 39.23 57.75
N GLY A 225 6.08 38.44 57.48
CA GLY A 225 7.01 37.95 58.51
C GLY A 225 8.09 38.93 58.96
N MET A 226 8.18 40.13 58.36
CA MET A 226 9.14 41.18 58.70
C MET A 226 8.55 42.26 59.63
N ASN A 227 7.26 42.19 59.97
CA ASN A 227 6.57 43.04 60.95
C ASN A 227 6.35 42.31 62.28
#